data_AF-A0A7C3QKA9-F1
#
_entry.id   AF-A0A7C3QKA9-F1
#
_cell.length_a   1.000
_cell.length_b   1.000
_cell.length_c   1.000
_cell.angle_alpha   90.00
_cell.angle_beta   90.00
_cell.angle_gamma   90.00
#
_symmetry.space_group_name_H-M   'P 1'
#
loop_
_entity.id
_entity.type
_entity.pdbx_description
1 polymer ?
#
loop_
_entity_poly.entity_id
_entity_poly.type
_entity_poly.pdbx_seq_one_letter_code
_entity_poly.pdbx_strand_id
1 'polypeptide(L)'
;MATMLSRDLAAKALDTNAALLALTCEQVEADGALWVHDRESPDIYDANHAQRITASTPAGIERLLARAEREYAHCNHRRFQVDFRTSPLVSARLALDGYARDDGLMMVLQGELRAPPIEHDVRPVITDKDWEAYAVLKAADWEEHRRRLPDPKPGSEIAEAFVRIYRRKAPDVQYFMAYVDGRPTAFFSSWPGVDGVGQVEDLFTLPEWRRRGL
;
A
#
# COMPACT_ATOMS: atom_id res chain seq x y z
N MET A 1 -15.39 13.88 23.02
CA MET A 1 -14.06 14.51 22.93
C MET A 1 -13.26 13.73 21.91
N ALA A 2 -12.97 14.31 20.74
CA ALA A 2 -12.03 13.70 19.80
C ALA A 2 -10.64 13.80 20.43
N THR A 3 -10.12 12.68 20.92
CA THR A 3 -8.72 12.60 21.36
C THR A 3 -7.88 12.92 20.13
N MET A 4 -7.13 14.01 20.15
CA MET A 4 -6.10 14.24 19.13
C MET A 4 -5.23 12.98 19.09
N LEU A 5 -5.10 12.38 17.90
CA LEU A 5 -4.15 11.31 17.66
C LEU A 5 -2.78 11.74 18.18
N SER A 6 -2.21 10.97 19.11
CA SER A 6 -0.87 11.27 19.58
C SER A 6 0.09 11.11 18.40
N ARG A 7 1.11 11.98 18.34
CA ARG A 7 2.16 11.90 17.29
C ARG A 7 2.84 10.52 17.28
N ASP A 8 2.90 9.86 18.43
CA ASP A 8 3.38 8.48 18.59
C ASP A 8 2.49 7.47 17.84
N LEU A 9 1.16 7.55 18.01
CA LEU A 9 0.24 6.64 17.32
C LEU A 9 0.26 6.85 15.79
N ALA A 10 0.36 8.11 15.35
CA ALA A 10 0.51 8.42 13.94
C ALA A 10 1.83 7.83 13.37
N ALA A 11 2.93 7.90 14.12
CA ALA A 11 4.20 7.29 13.73
C ALA A 11 4.09 5.77 13.62
N LYS A 12 3.49 5.10 14.62
CA LYS A 12 3.27 3.63 14.60
C LYS A 12 2.41 3.17 13.44
N ALA A 13 1.35 3.91 13.11
CA ALA A 13 0.51 3.62 11.96
C ALA A 13 1.29 3.73 10.64
N LEU A 14 2.11 4.77 10.48
CA LEU A 14 2.98 4.92 9.31
C LEU A 14 4.06 3.85 9.24
N ASP A 15 4.65 3.46 10.37
CA ASP A 15 5.66 2.40 10.44
C ASP A 15 5.06 1.03 10.12
N THR A 16 3.82 0.78 10.53
CA THR A 16 3.06 -0.40 10.13
C THR A 16 2.82 -0.41 8.63
N ASN A 17 2.31 0.68 8.06
CA ASN A 17 2.12 0.76 6.61
C ASN A 17 3.43 0.58 5.83
N ALA A 18 4.52 1.23 6.26
CA ALA A 18 5.84 1.08 5.65
C ALA A 18 6.37 -0.36 5.72
N ALA A 19 6.13 -1.05 6.84
CA ALA A 19 6.52 -2.44 7.02
C ALA A 19 5.69 -3.39 6.15
N LEU A 20 4.38 -3.15 6.04
CA LEU A 20 3.49 -3.94 5.18
C LEU A 20 3.90 -3.81 3.71
N LEU A 21 4.18 -2.60 3.25
CA LEU A 21 4.64 -2.35 1.87
C LEU A 21 5.95 -3.09 1.57
N ALA A 22 6.92 -3.01 2.48
CA ALA A 22 8.23 -3.65 2.32
C ALA A 22 8.26 -5.16 2.60
N LEU A 23 7.16 -5.73 3.11
CA LEU A 23 7.07 -7.16 3.42
C LEU A 23 7.34 -7.98 2.16
N THR A 24 8.19 -9.00 2.27
CA THR A 24 8.70 -9.86 1.18
C THR A 24 9.55 -9.18 0.11
N CYS A 25 9.76 -7.86 0.18
CA CYS A 25 10.63 -7.12 -0.73
C CYS A 25 12.08 -7.13 -0.24
N GLU A 26 13.03 -6.94 -1.15
CA GLU A 26 14.41 -6.65 -0.79
C GLU A 26 14.51 -5.26 -0.15
N GLN A 27 15.30 -5.15 0.92
CA GLN A 27 15.44 -3.93 1.70
C GLN A 27 16.92 -3.59 1.89
N VAL A 28 17.28 -2.33 1.61
CA VAL A 28 18.63 -1.81 1.80
C VAL A 28 18.56 -0.48 2.54
N GLU A 29 19.31 -0.32 3.63
CA GLU A 29 19.45 0.97 4.30
C GLU A 29 20.72 1.67 3.81
N ALA A 30 20.57 2.82 3.15
CA ALA A 30 21.69 3.58 2.62
C ALA A 30 21.30 5.04 2.34
N ASP A 31 22.28 5.94 2.36
CA ASP A 31 22.12 7.33 1.90
C ASP A 31 20.92 8.09 2.51
N GLY A 32 20.56 7.73 3.76
CA GLY A 32 19.50 8.39 4.53
C GLY A 32 18.08 7.92 4.18
N ALA A 33 17.90 6.70 3.66
CA ALA A 33 16.60 6.08 3.48
C ALA A 33 16.68 4.55 3.58
N LEU A 34 15.49 3.94 3.72
CA LEU A 34 15.27 2.52 3.47
C LEU A 34 14.75 2.36 2.04
N TRP A 35 15.50 1.65 1.21
CA TRP A 35 15.20 1.35 -0.19
C TRP A 35 14.49 0.00 -0.28
N VAL A 36 13.28 -0.01 -0.83
CA VAL A 36 12.46 -1.22 -1.03
C VAL A 36 12.47 -1.59 -2.51
N HIS A 37 12.69 -2.86 -2.82
CA HIS A 37 12.73 -3.36 -4.20
C HIS A 37 11.94 -4.66 -4.39
N ASP A 38 11.19 -4.69 -5.49
CA ASP A 38 10.70 -5.92 -6.12
C ASP A 38 11.04 -5.85 -7.61
N ARG A 39 12.15 -6.49 -7.98
CA ARG A 39 12.64 -6.53 -9.37
C ARG A 39 11.76 -7.40 -10.28
N GLU A 40 10.92 -8.28 -9.72
CA GLU A 40 9.96 -9.06 -10.50
C GLU A 40 8.72 -8.23 -10.90
N SER A 41 8.50 -7.10 -10.22
CA SER A 41 7.33 -6.24 -10.41
C SER A 41 7.74 -4.76 -10.54
N PRO A 42 8.55 -4.40 -11.56
CA PRO A 42 9.17 -3.08 -11.67
C PRO A 42 8.18 -1.92 -11.81
N ASP A 43 6.95 -2.19 -12.27
CA ASP A 43 5.89 -1.19 -12.43
C ASP A 43 5.01 -1.04 -11.18
N ILE A 44 5.24 -1.83 -10.11
CA ILE A 44 4.50 -1.69 -8.86
C ILE A 44 5.21 -0.72 -7.93
N TYR A 45 4.62 0.46 -7.83
CA TYR A 45 5.16 1.59 -7.08
C TYR A 45 5.25 1.28 -5.58
N ASP A 46 4.31 0.50 -5.06
CA ASP A 46 4.21 0.11 -3.65
C ASP A 46 5.28 -0.93 -3.23
N ALA A 47 5.93 -1.55 -4.20
CA ALA A 47 7.00 -2.52 -4.00
C ALA A 47 8.37 -1.98 -4.41
N ASN A 48 8.43 -0.76 -4.95
CA ASN A 48 9.65 -0.11 -5.43
C ASN A 48 9.63 1.38 -5.06
N HIS A 49 10.05 1.69 -3.83
CA HIS A 49 10.04 3.04 -3.26
C HIS A 49 11.06 3.23 -2.14
N ALA A 50 11.50 4.48 -1.96
CA ALA A 50 12.26 4.89 -0.81
C ALA A 50 11.31 5.28 0.34
N GLN A 51 11.61 4.86 1.56
CA GLN A 51 10.85 5.21 2.76
C GLN A 51 11.77 5.49 3.95
N ARG A 52 11.21 5.91 5.09
CA ARG A 52 11.96 6.23 6.32
C ARG A 52 13.12 7.20 6.06
N ILE A 53 12.85 8.24 5.27
CA ILE A 53 13.87 9.19 4.81
C ILE A 53 14.34 10.07 5.97
N THR A 54 15.62 10.02 6.27
CA THR A 54 16.30 10.80 7.32
C THR A 54 17.23 11.88 6.78
N ALA A 55 17.46 11.91 5.45
CA ALA A 55 18.22 12.97 4.80
C ALA A 55 17.65 14.36 5.14
N SER A 56 18.50 15.27 5.61
CA SER A 56 18.07 16.58 6.13
C SER A 56 19.02 17.72 5.79
N THR A 57 20.12 17.46 5.08
CA THR A 57 21.07 18.47 4.61
C THR A 57 21.11 18.48 3.09
N PRO A 58 21.48 19.59 2.44
CA PRO A 58 21.58 19.65 0.97
C PRO A 58 22.44 18.52 0.39
N ALA A 59 23.65 18.29 0.94
CA ALA A 59 24.52 17.21 0.49
C ALA A 59 23.95 15.81 0.75
N GLY A 60 23.18 15.62 1.83
CA GLY A 60 22.47 14.36 2.08
C GLY A 60 21.35 14.11 1.08
N ILE A 61 20.61 15.17 0.72
CA ILE A 61 19.52 15.09 -0.27
C ILE A 61 20.08 14.78 -1.66
N GLU A 62 21.20 15.39 -2.07
CA GLU A 62 21.86 15.03 -3.34
C GLU A 62 22.24 13.55 -3.39
N ARG A 63 22.81 13.01 -2.29
CA ARG A 63 23.16 11.58 -2.22
C ARG A 63 21.92 10.69 -2.28
N LEU A 64 20.84 11.06 -1.59
CA LEU A 64 19.56 10.37 -1.63
C LEU A 64 19.03 10.30 -3.08
N LEU A 65 18.95 11.43 -3.77
CA LEU A 65 18.43 11.48 -5.14
C LEU A 65 19.32 10.71 -6.12
N ALA A 66 20.65 10.88 -6.03
CA ALA A 66 21.58 10.12 -6.86
C ALA A 66 21.53 8.61 -6.59
N ARG A 67 21.20 8.20 -5.35
CA ARG A 67 21.01 6.80 -4.99
C ARG A 67 19.72 6.23 -5.61
N ALA A 68 18.63 6.99 -5.59
CA ALA A 68 17.37 6.57 -6.20
C ALA A 68 17.52 6.22 -7.68
N GLU A 69 18.33 6.96 -8.44
CA GLU A 69 18.63 6.63 -9.84
C GLU A 69 19.35 5.30 -10.04
N ARG A 70 20.12 4.84 -9.05
CA ARG A 70 20.79 3.53 -9.10
C ARG A 70 19.88 2.41 -8.65
N GLU A 71 19.20 2.62 -7.52
CA GLU A 71 18.33 1.61 -6.90
C GLU A 71 17.10 1.30 -7.76
N TYR A 72 16.57 2.30 -8.46
CA TYR A 72 15.38 2.18 -9.31
C TYR A 72 15.71 2.22 -10.81
N ALA A 73 16.94 1.88 -11.20
CA ALA A 73 17.32 1.78 -12.61
C ALA A 73 16.52 0.72 -13.39
N HIS A 74 15.94 -0.27 -12.70
CA HIS A 74 15.05 -1.27 -13.28
C HIS A 74 13.58 -0.81 -13.36
N CYS A 75 13.25 0.36 -12.81
CA CYS A 75 11.89 0.92 -12.79
C CYS A 75 11.77 2.11 -13.76
N ASN A 76 10.55 2.36 -14.22
CA ASN A 76 10.22 3.56 -15.00
C ASN A 76 9.82 4.75 -14.10
N HIS A 77 9.81 4.56 -12.77
CA HIS A 77 9.37 5.55 -11.79
C HIS A 77 10.35 5.66 -10.63
N ARG A 78 10.29 6.80 -9.92
CA ARG A 78 10.98 7.03 -8.65
C ARG A 78 9.92 7.44 -7.64
N ARG A 79 9.77 6.68 -6.56
CA ARG A 79 8.78 6.95 -5.52
C ARG A 79 9.46 7.16 -4.18
N PHE A 80 9.05 8.21 -3.48
CA PHE A 80 9.49 8.54 -2.14
C PHE A 80 8.26 8.63 -1.23
N GLN A 81 8.21 7.81 -0.19
CA GLN A 81 7.23 7.92 0.87
C GLN A 81 7.71 9.00 1.84
N VAL A 82 7.01 10.13 1.86
CA VAL A 82 7.29 11.27 2.74
C VAL A 82 6.16 11.45 3.74
N ASP A 83 6.50 11.80 4.97
CA ASP A 83 5.52 12.04 6.03
C ASP A 83 5.97 13.21 6.94
N PHE A 84 5.26 13.44 8.04
CA PHE A 84 5.55 14.56 8.96
C PHE A 84 6.93 14.45 9.66
N ARG A 85 7.61 13.31 9.56
CA ARG A 85 8.95 13.05 10.09
C ARG A 85 10.03 13.35 9.06
N THR A 86 9.68 13.39 7.77
CA THR A 86 10.60 13.75 6.69
C THR A 86 10.97 15.23 6.78
N SER A 87 12.25 15.55 6.57
CA SER A 87 12.71 16.94 6.52
C SER A 87 11.94 17.72 5.44
N PRO A 88 11.42 18.92 5.73
CA PRO A 88 10.74 19.74 4.73
C PRO A 88 11.66 20.12 3.56
N LEU A 89 12.99 20.07 3.74
CA LEU A 89 13.97 20.28 2.66
C LEU A 89 13.93 19.17 1.61
N VAL A 90 13.64 17.92 2.00
CA VAL A 90 13.45 16.81 1.05
C VAL A 90 12.21 17.07 0.21
N SER A 91 11.08 17.35 0.86
CA SER A 91 9.82 17.62 0.16
C SER A 91 9.92 18.83 -0.77
N ALA A 92 10.58 19.90 -0.33
CA ALA A 92 10.83 21.07 -1.15
C ALA A 92 11.70 20.74 -2.37
N ARG A 93 12.75 19.93 -2.19
CA ARG A 93 13.61 19.51 -3.30
C ARG A 93 12.87 18.61 -4.29
N LEU A 94 12.13 17.61 -3.83
CA LEU A 94 11.32 16.76 -4.73
C LEU A 94 10.34 17.60 -5.56
N ALA A 95 9.69 18.59 -4.94
CA ALA A 95 8.80 19.50 -5.67
C ALA A 95 9.53 20.34 -6.73
N LEU A 96 10.73 20.85 -6.42
CA LEU A 96 11.56 21.59 -7.38
C LEU A 96 12.04 20.73 -8.55
N ASP A 97 12.30 19.44 -8.30
CA ASP A 97 12.73 18.48 -9.32
C ASP A 97 11.54 17.91 -10.13
N GLY A 98 10.32 18.42 -9.92
CA GLY A 98 9.14 18.09 -10.72
C GLY A 98 8.44 16.79 -10.33
N TYR A 99 8.70 16.25 -9.14
CA TYR A 99 7.97 15.08 -8.64
C TYR A 99 6.49 15.40 -8.45
N ALA A 100 5.63 14.49 -8.92
CA ALA A 100 4.20 14.56 -8.65
C ALA A 100 3.92 14.16 -7.19
N ARG A 101 3.02 14.90 -6.55
CA ARG A 101 2.52 14.59 -5.21
C ARG A 101 1.28 13.71 -5.30
N ASP A 102 1.27 12.65 -4.52
CA ASP A 102 0.10 11.83 -4.24
C ASP A 102 -0.11 11.79 -2.72
N ASP A 103 -1.36 11.95 -2.28
CA ASP A 103 -1.71 12.09 -0.86
C ASP A 103 -2.41 10.83 -0.35
N GLY A 104 -1.85 10.24 0.71
CA GLY A 104 -2.47 9.14 1.46
C GLY A 104 -3.06 9.62 2.77
N LEU A 105 -4.26 9.15 3.11
CA LEU A 105 -4.86 9.35 4.43
C LEU A 105 -4.72 8.06 5.27
N MET A 106 -4.00 8.16 6.39
CA MET A 106 -3.94 7.09 7.37
C MET A 106 -5.05 7.26 8.41
N MET A 107 -5.91 6.26 8.53
CA MET A 107 -6.98 6.21 9.52
C MET A 107 -6.63 5.18 10.59
N VAL A 108 -6.78 5.57 11.85
CA VAL A 108 -6.48 4.70 12.99
C VAL A 108 -7.72 4.53 13.84
N LEU A 109 -8.14 3.28 14.03
CA LEU A 109 -9.17 2.91 14.99
C LEU A 109 -8.50 2.54 16.32
N GLN A 110 -8.91 3.20 17.40
CA GLN A 110 -8.50 2.83 18.76
C GLN A 110 -9.67 2.18 19.51
N GLY A 111 -9.40 1.04 20.13
CA GLY A 111 -10.41 0.26 20.83
C GLY A 111 -11.32 -0.53 19.90
N GLU A 112 -12.46 -0.95 20.42
CA GLU A 112 -13.39 -1.80 19.70
C GLU A 112 -14.11 -1.05 18.58
N LEU A 113 -14.32 -1.72 17.44
CA LEU A 113 -15.17 -1.23 16.37
C LEU A 113 -16.63 -1.16 16.88
N ARG A 114 -17.19 0.05 16.95
CA ARG A 114 -18.57 0.29 17.37
C ARG A 114 -19.45 0.59 16.16
N ALA A 115 -19.77 -0.46 15.41
CA ALA A 115 -20.77 -0.43 14.35
C ALA A 115 -21.70 -1.63 14.53
N PRO A 116 -23.00 -1.55 14.20
CA PRO A 116 -23.86 -2.72 14.13
C PRO A 116 -23.45 -3.54 12.88
N PRO A 117 -22.77 -4.69 13.02
CA PRO A 117 -22.33 -5.44 11.86
C PRO A 117 -23.55 -6.07 11.16
N ILE A 118 -23.56 -6.04 9.83
CA ILE A 118 -24.42 -6.92 9.05
C ILE A 118 -23.60 -8.19 8.82
N GLU A 119 -24.14 -9.33 9.24
CA GLU A 119 -23.44 -10.60 9.02
C GLU A 119 -23.39 -10.93 7.53
N HIS A 120 -22.17 -11.14 7.04
CA HIS A 120 -21.88 -11.58 5.70
C HIS A 120 -20.94 -12.79 5.74
N ASP A 121 -21.04 -13.62 4.72
CA ASP A 121 -20.14 -14.77 4.55
C ASP A 121 -18.77 -14.27 4.10
N VAL A 122 -17.81 -14.22 5.04
CA VAL A 122 -16.44 -13.78 4.80
C VAL A 122 -15.50 -14.97 4.98
N ARG A 123 -14.69 -15.24 3.96
CA ARG A 123 -13.81 -16.41 3.92
C ARG A 123 -12.37 -16.00 3.62
N PRO A 124 -11.37 -16.67 4.22
CA PRO A 124 -9.97 -16.43 3.89
C PRO A 124 -9.65 -16.94 2.47
N VAL A 125 -8.75 -16.24 1.79
CA VAL A 125 -8.14 -16.68 0.52
C VAL A 125 -6.98 -17.61 0.86
N ILE A 126 -7.11 -18.89 0.55
CA ILE A 126 -6.10 -19.91 0.93
C ILE A 126 -5.68 -20.75 -0.27
N THR A 127 -6.65 -21.26 -1.02
CA THR A 127 -6.42 -22.19 -2.12
C THR A 127 -6.14 -21.46 -3.43
N ASP A 128 -5.59 -22.17 -4.42
CA ASP A 128 -5.42 -21.63 -5.78
C ASP A 128 -6.72 -21.09 -6.36
N LYS A 129 -7.83 -21.80 -6.14
CA LYS A 129 -9.16 -21.38 -6.59
C LYS A 129 -9.62 -20.08 -5.91
N ASP A 130 -9.27 -19.89 -4.64
CA ASP A 130 -9.57 -18.63 -3.95
C ASP A 130 -8.75 -17.49 -4.54
N TRP A 131 -7.47 -17.73 -4.85
CA TRP A 131 -6.61 -16.73 -5.50
C TRP A 131 -7.06 -16.38 -6.91
N GLU A 132 -7.56 -17.34 -7.68
CA GLU A 132 -8.19 -17.10 -8.99
C GLU A 132 -9.42 -16.20 -8.85
N ALA A 133 -10.30 -16.49 -7.88
CA ALA A 133 -11.48 -15.67 -7.61
C ALA A 133 -11.11 -14.26 -7.12
N TYR A 134 -10.11 -14.15 -6.25
CA TYR A 134 -9.59 -12.87 -5.77
C TYR A 134 -8.99 -12.05 -6.92
N ALA A 135 -8.25 -12.67 -7.85
CA ALA A 135 -7.68 -12.00 -9.01
C ALA A 135 -8.74 -11.36 -9.91
N VAL A 136 -9.91 -12.00 -10.07
CA VAL A 136 -11.05 -11.41 -10.80
C VAL A 136 -11.53 -10.13 -10.12
N LEU A 137 -11.67 -10.12 -8.79
CA LEU A 137 -12.05 -8.91 -8.08
C LEU A 137 -10.95 -7.84 -8.14
N LYS A 138 -9.68 -8.21 -8.01
CA LYS A 138 -8.55 -7.27 -8.08
C LYS A 138 -8.42 -6.63 -9.47
N ALA A 139 -8.71 -7.37 -10.53
CA ALA A 139 -8.79 -6.81 -11.88
C ALA A 139 -9.94 -5.79 -12.00
N ALA A 140 -11.09 -6.02 -11.37
CA ALA A 140 -12.19 -5.06 -11.33
C ALA A 140 -11.85 -3.80 -10.53
N ASP A 141 -11.17 -3.94 -9.39
CA ASP A 141 -10.62 -2.84 -8.58
C ASP A 141 -9.64 -2.00 -9.39
N TRP A 142 -8.66 -2.65 -10.03
CA TRP A 142 -7.70 -1.96 -10.89
C TRP A 142 -8.36 -1.25 -12.05
N GLU A 143 -9.33 -1.87 -12.71
CA GLU A 143 -10.06 -1.23 -13.81
C GLU A 143 -10.79 0.05 -13.34
N GLU A 144 -11.33 0.07 -12.12
CA GLU A 144 -11.92 1.27 -11.54
C GLU A 144 -10.87 2.35 -11.24
N HIS A 145 -9.72 1.97 -10.67
CA HIS A 145 -8.61 2.89 -10.44
C HIS A 145 -8.10 3.49 -11.75
N ARG A 146 -7.82 2.63 -12.73
CA ARG A 146 -7.29 2.97 -14.06
C ARG A 146 -8.15 4.01 -14.77
N ARG A 147 -9.49 3.89 -14.72
CA ARG A 147 -10.42 4.86 -15.32
C ARG A 147 -10.33 6.28 -14.74
N ARG A 148 -9.72 6.44 -13.56
CA ARG A 148 -9.51 7.75 -12.92
C ARG A 148 -8.15 8.37 -13.27
N LEU A 149 -7.27 7.63 -13.93
CA LEU A 149 -5.95 8.11 -14.32
C LEU A 149 -6.06 9.08 -15.52
N PRO A 150 -5.23 10.14 -15.57
CA PRO A 150 -5.23 11.08 -16.70
C PRO A 150 -4.91 10.45 -18.06
N ASP A 151 -4.08 9.40 -18.08
CA ASP A 151 -3.71 8.65 -19.28
C ASP A 151 -3.83 7.13 -19.01
N PRO A 152 -5.04 6.57 -19.12
CA PRO A 152 -5.32 5.21 -18.70
C PRO A 152 -4.80 4.22 -19.74
N LYS A 153 -3.59 3.69 -19.55
CA LYS A 153 -3.05 2.61 -20.39
C LYS A 153 -3.90 1.34 -20.26
N PRO A 154 -4.16 0.59 -21.34
CA PRO A 154 -4.84 -0.70 -21.26
C PRO A 154 -3.94 -1.74 -20.58
N GLY A 155 -4.54 -2.73 -19.92
CA GLY A 155 -3.81 -3.88 -19.38
C GLY A 155 -4.22 -4.34 -17.99
N SER A 156 -4.26 -5.67 -17.78
CA SER A 156 -4.47 -6.32 -16.48
C SER A 156 -3.15 -6.66 -15.76
N GLU A 157 -2.01 -6.37 -16.37
CA GLU A 157 -0.69 -6.82 -15.90
C GLU A 157 -0.36 -6.26 -14.50
N ILE A 158 -0.83 -5.03 -14.19
CA ILE A 158 -0.68 -4.42 -12.87
C ILE A 158 -1.52 -5.14 -11.82
N ALA A 159 -2.78 -5.48 -12.14
CA ALA A 159 -3.63 -6.24 -11.22
C ALA A 159 -3.05 -7.63 -10.95
N GLU A 160 -2.56 -8.30 -11.99
CA GLU A 160 -1.89 -9.61 -11.87
C GLU A 160 -0.60 -9.52 -11.06
N ALA A 161 0.19 -8.45 -11.23
CA ALA A 161 1.38 -8.19 -10.43
C ALA A 161 1.05 -7.97 -8.95
N PHE A 162 -0.01 -7.22 -8.64
CA PHE A 162 -0.51 -7.09 -7.26
C PHE A 162 -0.88 -8.45 -6.67
N VAL A 163 -1.63 -9.28 -7.41
CA VAL A 163 -2.01 -10.63 -6.93
C VAL A 163 -0.76 -11.49 -6.66
N ARG A 164 0.27 -11.43 -7.51
CA ARG A 164 1.54 -12.15 -7.26
C ARG A 164 2.23 -11.66 -5.99
N ILE A 165 2.33 -10.35 -5.80
CA ILE A 165 2.91 -9.75 -4.58
C ILE A 165 2.14 -10.19 -3.34
N TYR A 166 0.80 -10.10 -3.38
CA TYR A 166 -0.07 -10.44 -2.27
C TYR A 166 0.01 -11.92 -1.90
N ARG A 167 0.08 -12.78 -2.90
CA ARG A 167 0.27 -14.22 -2.70
C ARG A 167 1.60 -14.53 -2.03
N ARG A 168 2.68 -13.78 -2.29
CA ARG A 168 3.96 -13.92 -1.57
C ARG A 168 3.89 -13.43 -0.13
N LYS A 169 3.08 -12.41 0.15
CA LYS A 169 2.85 -11.89 1.52
C LYS A 169 2.03 -12.83 2.40
N ALA A 170 1.30 -13.77 1.82
CA ALA A 170 0.64 -14.83 2.57
C ALA A 170 1.67 -15.88 3.06
N PRO A 171 1.51 -16.46 4.27
CA PRO A 171 0.37 -16.32 5.17
C PRO A 171 0.48 -15.16 6.17
N ASP A 172 1.58 -14.39 6.16
CA ASP A 172 1.78 -13.30 7.14
C ASP A 172 0.66 -12.26 7.05
N VAL A 173 0.27 -11.90 5.82
CA VAL A 173 -0.91 -11.10 5.51
C VAL A 173 -2.04 -12.03 5.10
N GLN A 174 -3.18 -11.95 5.78
CA GLN A 174 -4.37 -12.73 5.44
C GLN A 174 -5.29 -11.91 4.53
N TYR A 175 -5.65 -12.49 3.39
CA TYR A 175 -6.62 -11.92 2.47
C TYR A 175 -7.98 -12.60 2.68
N PHE A 176 -9.05 -11.84 2.48
CA PHE A 176 -10.42 -12.30 2.66
C PHE A 176 -11.28 -11.90 1.46
N MET A 177 -12.29 -12.71 1.16
CA MET A 177 -13.37 -12.35 0.25
C MET A 177 -14.71 -12.45 0.98
N ALA A 178 -15.59 -11.48 0.72
CA ALA A 178 -16.98 -11.55 1.12
C ALA A 178 -17.84 -12.10 -0.02
N TYR A 179 -18.83 -12.91 0.34
CA TYR A 179 -19.71 -13.62 -0.58
C TYR A 179 -21.17 -13.19 -0.42
N VAL A 180 -21.86 -13.05 -1.54
CA VAL A 180 -23.32 -12.96 -1.60
C VAL A 180 -23.85 -14.00 -2.55
N ASP A 181 -24.80 -14.82 -2.10
CA ASP A 181 -25.37 -15.94 -2.85
C ASP A 181 -24.29 -16.88 -3.45
N GLY A 182 -23.19 -17.07 -2.70
CA GLY A 182 -22.06 -17.93 -3.11
C GLY A 182 -21.12 -17.30 -4.14
N ARG A 183 -21.34 -16.05 -4.56
CA ARG A 183 -20.43 -15.30 -5.45
C ARG A 183 -19.52 -14.37 -4.64
N PRO A 184 -18.20 -14.31 -4.91
CA PRO A 184 -17.32 -13.32 -4.30
C PRO A 184 -17.65 -11.91 -4.84
N THR A 185 -17.84 -10.95 -3.93
CA THR A 185 -18.34 -9.59 -4.25
C THR A 185 -17.49 -8.47 -3.68
N ALA A 186 -16.67 -8.77 -2.67
CA ALA A 186 -15.75 -7.82 -2.05
C ALA A 186 -14.51 -8.54 -1.55
N PHE A 187 -13.43 -7.80 -1.32
CA PHE A 187 -12.25 -8.30 -0.63
C PHE A 187 -11.64 -7.24 0.28
N PHE A 188 -10.82 -7.71 1.21
CA PHE A 188 -9.92 -6.90 2.02
C PHE A 188 -8.74 -7.77 2.47
N SER A 189 -7.70 -7.13 2.98
CA SER A 189 -6.58 -7.81 3.64
C SER A 189 -6.47 -7.38 5.10
N SER A 190 -5.88 -8.24 5.92
CA SER A 190 -5.60 -7.99 7.33
C SER A 190 -4.21 -8.49 7.68
N TRP A 191 -3.48 -7.67 8.41
CA TRP A 191 -2.15 -7.98 8.91
C TRP A 191 -2.06 -7.61 10.40
N PRO A 192 -1.56 -8.49 11.29
CA PRO A 192 -1.37 -8.17 12.71
C PRO A 192 -0.45 -6.97 12.94
N GLY A 193 0.41 -6.67 11.96
CA GLY A 193 1.24 -5.48 11.95
C GLY A 193 2.43 -5.52 12.89
N VAL A 194 2.90 -4.34 13.29
CA VAL A 194 4.09 -4.14 14.13
C VAL A 194 3.77 -3.18 15.27
N ASP A 195 4.54 -3.24 16.34
CA ASP A 195 4.45 -2.32 17.48
C ASP A 195 3.03 -2.15 18.07
N GLY A 196 2.25 -3.23 18.03
CA GLY A 196 0.89 -3.29 18.56
C GLY A 196 -0.16 -2.60 17.69
N VAL A 197 0.16 -2.25 16.43
CA VAL A 197 -0.77 -1.69 15.45
C VAL A 197 -0.93 -2.68 14.30
N GLY A 198 -2.13 -3.19 14.09
CA GLY A 198 -2.51 -3.97 12.92
C GLY A 198 -3.02 -3.10 11.77
N GLN A 199 -3.13 -3.70 10.58
CA GLN A 199 -3.58 -3.01 9.38
C GLN A 199 -4.69 -3.81 8.70
N VAL A 200 -5.76 -3.12 8.34
CA VAL A 200 -6.79 -3.61 7.43
C VAL A 200 -6.76 -2.70 6.21
N GLU A 201 -6.54 -3.26 5.03
CA GLU A 201 -6.35 -2.49 3.81
C GLU A 201 -6.91 -3.20 2.58
N ASP A 202 -6.68 -2.58 1.41
CA ASP A 202 -7.04 -3.13 0.11
C ASP A 202 -8.54 -3.49 0.04
N LEU A 203 -9.38 -2.55 0.49
CA LEU A 203 -10.82 -2.76 0.57
C LEU A 203 -11.47 -2.44 -0.77
N PHE A 204 -12.14 -3.42 -1.35
CA PHE A 204 -12.91 -3.25 -2.57
C PHE A 204 -14.23 -3.99 -2.50
N THR A 205 -15.28 -3.36 -3.03
CA THR A 205 -16.59 -3.98 -3.24
C THR A 205 -17.04 -3.68 -4.66
N LEU A 206 -17.55 -4.70 -5.36
CA LEU A 206 -18.12 -4.53 -6.68
C LEU A 206 -19.22 -3.43 -6.69
N PRO A 207 -19.28 -2.55 -7.70
CA PRO A 207 -20.19 -1.42 -7.71
C PRO A 207 -21.65 -1.75 -7.40
N GLU A 208 -22.16 -2.87 -7.92
CA GLU A 208 -23.54 -3.30 -7.74
C GLU A 208 -23.88 -3.73 -6.30
N TRP A 209 -22.88 -4.00 -5.45
CA TRP A 209 -23.04 -4.44 -4.05
C TRP A 209 -22.72 -3.34 -3.02
N ARG A 210 -22.30 -2.15 -3.45
CA ARG A 210 -21.95 -1.03 -2.55
C ARG A 210 -23.17 -0.48 -1.81
N ARG A 211 -22.90 0.18 -0.67
CA ARG A 211 -23.90 0.83 0.21
C ARG A 211 -24.94 -0.13 0.81
N ARG A 212 -24.57 -1.40 0.96
CA ARG A 212 -25.40 -2.46 1.56
C ARG A 212 -24.88 -2.97 2.90
N GLY A 213 -23.75 -2.42 3.38
CA GLY A 213 -23.10 -2.84 4.62
C GLY A 213 -22.25 -4.10 4.53
N LEU A 214 -21.87 -4.51 3.31
CA LEU A 214 -20.77 -5.45 3.07
C LEU A 214 -19.42 -4.91 3.57
#